data_AF-A0A931V176-F1
#
_entry.id   AF-A0A931V176-F1
#
_cell.length_a   1.000
_cell.length_b   1.000
_cell.length_c   1.000
_cell.angle_alpha   90.00
_cell.angle_beta   90.00
_cell.angle_gamma   90.00
#
_symmetry.space_group_name_H-M   'P 1'
#
loop_
_entity.id
_entity.type
_entity.pdbx_description
1 polymer ?
#
loop_
_entity_poly.entity_id
_entity_poly.type
_entity_poly.pdbx_seq_one_letter_code
_entity_poly.pdbx_strand_id
1 'polypeptide(L)'
;MMAAIELHPAGGAWAPTTLFQYGTEIVVSSPAPAPPGARVEAAAVADDGARSAFRIKVHRCKRQEDGTFVLVGVTIDLRREARTILEELGRVAPGRPLGV
;
A
#
# COMPACT_ATOMS: atom_id res chain seq x y z
N MET A 1 18.17 6.04 1.84
CA MET A 1 17.21 5.94 2.95
C MET A 1 15.87 5.62 2.31
N MET A 2 15.07 4.68 2.83
CA MET A 2 13.90 4.17 2.11
C MET A 2 12.64 4.89 2.59
N ALA A 3 12.04 5.71 1.73
CA ALA A 3 10.63 6.06 1.84
C ALA A 3 9.79 4.77 2.00
N ALA A 4 8.70 4.85 2.77
CA ALA A 4 7.92 3.68 3.18
C ALA A 4 6.43 3.97 3.13
N ILE A 5 5.63 2.91 3.08
CA ILE A 5 4.18 3.02 3.17
C ILE A 5 3.74 2.25 4.40
N GLU A 6 2.98 2.94 5.22
CA GLU A 6 2.38 2.36 6.41
C GLU A 6 0.90 2.09 6.10
N LEU A 7 0.43 0.88 6.43
CA LEU A 7 -0.98 0.53 6.36
C LEU A 7 -1.58 0.45 7.76
N HIS A 8 -2.78 0.98 7.92
CA HIS A 8 -3.60 0.76 9.11
C HIS A 8 -4.74 -0.21 8.75
N PRO A 9 -4.53 -1.53 8.93
CA PRO A 9 -5.61 -2.49 8.73
C PRO A 9 -6.74 -2.20 9.74
N ALA A 10 -7.98 -2.52 9.37
CA ALA A 10 -9.16 -2.23 10.20
C ALA A 10 -9.00 -2.83 11.62
N GLY A 11 -8.58 -1.99 12.57
CA GLY A 11 -8.36 -2.36 13.98
C GLY A 11 -6.93 -2.80 14.37
N GLY A 12 -5.92 -2.66 13.50
CA GLY A 12 -4.53 -3.06 13.80
C GLY A 12 -3.53 -1.90 13.80
N ALA A 13 -2.30 -2.15 14.25
CA ALA A 13 -1.23 -1.16 14.24
C ALA A 13 -0.76 -0.83 12.82
N TRP A 14 -0.24 0.39 12.63
CA TRP A 14 0.43 0.79 11.41
C TRP A 14 1.62 -0.12 11.12
N ALA A 15 1.57 -0.86 10.03
CA ALA A 15 2.62 -1.81 9.64
C ALA A 15 3.32 -1.32 8.36
N PRO A 16 4.66 -1.37 8.31
CA PRO A 16 5.40 -1.08 7.08
C PRO A 16 5.11 -2.17 6.06
N THR A 17 4.75 -1.76 4.84
CA THR A 17 4.29 -2.66 3.79
C THR A 17 5.00 -2.40 2.47
N THR A 18 5.41 -3.48 1.80
CA THR A 18 5.90 -3.42 0.42
C THR A 18 4.75 -3.11 -0.54
N LEU A 19 4.97 -2.10 -1.38
CA LEU A 19 3.98 -1.59 -2.33
C LEU A 19 4.47 -1.76 -3.76
N PHE A 20 3.54 -2.17 -4.62
CA PHE A 20 3.74 -2.20 -6.06
C PHE A 20 2.61 -1.39 -6.68
N GLN A 21 2.94 -0.36 -7.43
CA GLN A 21 1.95 0.42 -8.16
C GLN A 21 2.12 0.19 -9.66
N TYR A 22 1.04 -0.18 -10.33
CA TYR A 22 0.97 -0.29 -11.78
C TYR A 22 -0.18 0.58 -12.29
N GLY A 23 0.16 1.79 -12.73
CA GLY A 23 -0.84 2.80 -13.09
C GLY A 23 -1.68 3.20 -11.88
N THR A 24 -2.98 2.84 -11.89
CA THR A 24 -3.92 3.10 -10.79
C THR A 24 -4.10 1.93 -9.84
N GLU A 25 -3.61 0.74 -10.22
CA GLU A 25 -3.67 -0.45 -9.37
C GLU A 25 -2.50 -0.46 -8.38
N ILE A 26 -2.79 -0.89 -7.16
CA ILE A 26 -1.84 -0.97 -6.08
C ILE A 26 -1.91 -2.35 -5.41
N VAL A 27 -0.75 -2.94 -5.19
CA VAL A 27 -0.59 -4.23 -4.51
C VAL A 27 0.20 -3.98 -3.23
N VAL A 28 -0.33 -4.44 -2.11
CA VAL A 28 0.24 -4.21 -0.78
C VAL A 28 0.22 -5.49 0.05
N SER A 29 1.29 -5.77 0.79
CA SER A 29 1.33 -6.88 1.77
C SER A 29 0.87 -6.41 3.16
N SER A 30 -0.15 -7.05 3.72
CA SER A 30 -0.75 -6.73 5.00
C SER A 30 -0.65 -7.90 5.97
N PRO A 31 -0.38 -7.67 7.27
CA PRO A 31 -0.44 -8.73 8.28
C PRO A 31 -1.89 -9.18 8.59
N ALA A 32 -2.89 -8.42 8.14
CA ALA A 32 -4.30 -8.69 8.38
C ALA A 32 -5.09 -8.79 7.06
N PRO A 33 -6.14 -9.64 7.00
CA PRO A 33 -7.00 -9.71 5.83
C PRO A 33 -7.85 -8.44 5.69
N ALA A 34 -8.18 -8.08 4.46
CA ALA A 34 -9.17 -7.04 4.17
C ALA A 34 -10.13 -7.56 3.08
N PRO A 35 -11.45 -7.58 3.32
CA PRO A 35 -12.39 -8.10 2.33
C PRO A 35 -12.44 -7.20 1.08
N PRO A 36 -12.75 -7.73 -0.11
CA PRO A 36 -13.05 -6.92 -1.29
C PRO A 36 -14.11 -5.86 -0.98
N GLY A 37 -13.87 -4.63 -1.43
CA GLY A 37 -14.69 -3.46 -1.11
C GLY A 37 -14.30 -2.73 0.17
N ALA A 38 -13.46 -3.32 1.02
CA ALA A 38 -12.92 -2.64 2.19
C ALA A 38 -12.09 -1.42 1.79
N ARG A 39 -12.13 -0.38 2.63
CA ARG A 39 -11.26 0.78 2.54
C ARG A 39 -10.21 0.67 3.63
N VAL A 40 -8.95 0.54 3.22
CA VAL A 40 -7.80 0.48 4.13
C VAL A 40 -7.17 1.87 4.17
N GLU A 41 -6.85 2.36 5.36
CA GLU A 41 -6.13 3.61 5.53
C GLU A 41 -4.63 3.37 5.31
N ALA A 42 -4.00 4.28 4.58
CA ALA A 42 -2.60 4.19 4.21
C ALA A 42 -1.94 5.57 4.32
N ALA A 43 -0.63 5.58 4.52
CA ALA A 43 0.15 6.80 4.53
C ALA A 43 1.43 6.59 3.71
N ALA A 44 1.68 7.51 2.78
CA ALA A 44 2.95 7.60 2.09
C ALA A 44 3.90 8.44 2.93
N VAL A 45 5.08 7.89 3.24
CA VAL A 45 6.10 8.55 4.06
C VAL A 45 7.30 8.87 3.17
N ALA A 46 7.60 10.15 3.00
CA ALA A 46 8.75 10.62 2.24
C ALA A 46 10.05 10.50 3.07
N ASP A 47 11.20 10.67 2.42
CA ASP A 47 12.52 10.56 3.05
C ASP A 47 12.77 11.60 4.16
N ASP A 48 12.13 12.77 4.07
CA ASP A 48 12.18 13.84 5.08
C ASP A 48 11.22 13.58 6.27
N GLY A 49 10.52 12.45 6.27
CA GLY A 49 9.53 12.07 7.29
C GLY A 49 8.14 12.67 7.06
N ALA A 50 7.91 13.43 5.98
CA ALA A 50 6.59 13.93 5.64
C ALA A 50 5.62 12.78 5.37
N ARG A 51 4.46 12.82 6.02
CA ARG A 51 3.40 11.80 5.89
C ARG A 51 2.21 12.36 5.13
N SER A 52 1.77 11.67 4.09
CA SER A 52 0.56 12.01 3.35
C SER A 52 -0.41 10.84 3.35
N ALA A 53 -1.56 11.03 4.00
CA ALA A 53 -2.58 10.00 4.15
C ALA A 53 -3.39 9.83 2.85
N PHE A 54 -3.71 8.59 2.53
CA PHE A 54 -4.61 8.18 1.45
C PHE A 54 -5.35 6.91 1.85
N ARG A 55 -6.23 6.41 0.99
CA ARG A 55 -6.94 5.15 1.22
C ARG A 55 -6.79 4.21 0.05
N ILE A 56 -6.94 2.92 0.33
CA ILE A 56 -6.92 1.86 -0.69
C ILE A 56 -8.28 1.18 -0.67
N LYS A 57 -8.97 1.20 -1.82
CA LYS A 57 -10.16 0.39 -2.03
C LYS A 57 -9.71 -1.00 -2.50
N VAL A 58 -9.89 -2.00 -1.65
CA VAL A 58 -9.47 -3.38 -1.94
C VAL A 58 -10.39 -4.01 -2.98
N HIS A 59 -9.81 -4.62 -4.00
CA HIS A 59 -10.47 -5.42 -5.04
C HIS A 59 -10.29 -6.92 -4.80
N ARG A 60 -9.11 -7.33 -4.32
CA ARG A 60 -8.77 -8.73 -4.05
C ARG A 60 -7.91 -8.82 -2.79
N CYS A 61 -8.09 -9.89 -2.03
CA CYS A 61 -7.24 -10.25 -0.90
C CYS A 61 -6.84 -11.73 -1.05
N LYS A 62 -5.55 -12.02 -1.05
CA LYS A 62 -4.99 -13.37 -1.18
C LYS A 62 -4.06 -13.63 -0.01
N ARG A 63 -4.31 -14.69 0.76
CA ARG A 63 -3.40 -15.16 1.81
C ARG A 63 -2.17 -15.79 1.16
N GLN A 64 -0.99 -15.45 1.66
CA GLN A 64 0.30 -16.00 1.25
C GLN A 64 0.71 -17.17 2.15
N GLU A 65 1.68 -17.97 1.69
CA GLU A 65 2.20 -19.13 2.43
C GLU A 65 2.86 -18.75 3.76
N ASP A 66 3.42 -17.53 3.84
CA ASP A 66 4.04 -16.97 5.05
C ASP A 66 3.02 -16.47 6.09
N GLY A 67 1.72 -16.57 5.80
CA GLY A 67 0.64 -16.10 6.67
C GLY A 67 0.26 -14.63 6.51
N THR A 68 0.96 -13.87 5.64
CA THR A 68 0.58 -12.50 5.27
C THR A 68 -0.56 -12.49 4.24
N PHE A 69 -1.10 -11.31 3.96
CA PHE A 69 -2.18 -11.10 3.00
C PHE A 69 -1.75 -10.10 1.93
N VAL A 70 -1.79 -10.49 0.67
CA VAL A 70 -1.64 -9.57 -0.45
C VAL A 70 -3.01 -8.96 -0.77
N LEU A 71 -3.10 -7.64 -0.58
CA LEU A 71 -4.26 -6.85 -0.95
C LEU A 71 -3.97 -6.17 -2.29
N VAL A 72 -4.86 -6.35 -3.26
CA VAL A 72 -4.83 -5.66 -4.55
C VAL A 72 -6.01 -4.71 -4.57
N GLY A 73 -5.78 -3.46 -4.96
CA GLY A 73 -6.82 -2.44 -4.97
C GLY A 73 -6.46 -1.22 -5.79
N VAL A 74 -7.20 -0.14 -5.57
CA VAL A 74 -6.92 1.18 -6.17
C VAL A 74 -6.80 2.22 -5.09
N THR A 75 -5.96 3.22 -5.33
CA THR A 75 -5.86 4.39 -4.44
C THR A 75 -7.09 5.27 -4.59
N ILE A 76 -7.62 5.73 -3.45
CA ILE A 76 -8.69 6.71 -3.37
C ILE A 76 -8.23 7.82 -2.43
N ASP A 77 -8.80 9.01 -2.60
CA ASP A 77 -8.42 10.21 -1.85
C ASP A 77 -6.91 10.56 -1.98
N LEU A 78 -6.28 10.14 -3.09
CA LEU A 78 -4.85 10.35 -3.32
C LEU A 78 -4.56 11.81 -3.65
N ARG A 79 -4.00 12.53 -2.68
CA ARG A 79 -3.55 13.92 -2.85
C ARG A 79 -2.28 14.01 -3.69
N ARG A 80 -1.97 15.22 -4.17
CA ARG A 80 -0.80 15.48 -5.02
C ARG A 80 0.49 15.07 -4.32
N GLU A 81 0.61 15.39 -3.04
CA GLU A 81 1.80 15.10 -2.22
C GLU A 81 1.99 13.59 -2.07
N ALA A 82 0.93 12.85 -1.73
CA ALA A 82 0.96 11.39 -1.66
C ALA A 82 1.32 10.77 -3.00
N ARG A 83 0.76 11.28 -4.11
CA ARG A 83 1.10 10.81 -5.45
C ARG A 83 2.58 11.00 -5.76
N THR A 84 3.15 12.17 -5.47
CA THR A 84 4.58 12.43 -5.69
C THR A 84 5.45 11.44 -4.91
N ILE A 85 5.16 11.22 -3.62
CA ILE A 85 5.89 10.26 -2.80
C ILE A 85 5.77 8.84 -3.37
N LEU A 86 4.57 8.42 -3.79
CA LEU A 86 4.33 7.11 -4.39
C LEU A 86 5.04 6.92 -5.74
N GLU A 87 5.07 7.95 -6.59
CA GLU A 87 5.77 7.93 -7.88
C GLU A 87 7.29 7.83 -7.68
N GLU A 88 7.83 8.52 -6.68
CA GLU A 88 9.24 8.41 -6.29
C GLU A 88 9.56 7.01 -5.77
N LEU A 89 8.69 6.46 -4.92
CA LEU A 89 8.79 5.08 -4.42
C LEU A 89 8.74 4.04 -5.54
N GLY A 90 7.81 4.18 -6.47
CA GLY A 90 7.64 3.25 -7.61
C GLY A 90 8.82 3.27 -8.58
N ARG A 91 9.60 4.35 -8.62
CA ARG A 91 10.86 4.41 -9.38
C ARG A 91 12.00 3.65 -8.70
N VAL A 92 12.01 3.61 -7.36
CA VAL A 92 13.07 2.99 -6.54
C VAL A 92 12.83 1.50 -6.34
N ALA A 93 11.57 1.05 -6.31
CA ALA A 93 11.20 -0.35 -6.20
C ALA A 93 10.41 -0.79 -7.44
N PRO A 94 11.08 -1.15 -8.56
CA PRO A 94 10.47 -1.93 -9.63
C PRO A 94 10.29 -3.37 -9.11
N GLY A 95 9.40 -3.52 -8.14
CA GLY A 95 9.23 -4.77 -7.47
C GLY A 95 8.65 -5.79 -8.46
N ARG A 96 9.25 -6.99 -8.46
CA ARG A 96 8.76 -8.18 -9.18
C ARG A 96 7.27 -8.37 -8.88
N PRO A 97 6.39 -8.58 -9.89
CA PRO A 97 4.99 -8.84 -9.63
C PRO A 97 4.88 -10.03 -8.67
N LEU A 98 4.37 -9.79 -7.47
CA LEU A 98 3.97 -10.86 -6.57
C LEU A 98 2.94 -11.68 -7.36
N GLY A 99 3.21 -12.96 -7.60
CA GLY A 99 2.36 -13.84 -8.41
C GLY A 99 0.96 -13.94 -7.82
N VAL A 100 0.09 -13.01 -8.20
CA VAL A 100 -1.32 -12.93 -7.76
C VAL A 100 -2.19 -13.81 -8.60
#